data_AF-A0A1Y2DIU0-F1
#
_entry.id   AF-A0A1Y2DIU0-F1
#
_cell.length_a   1.000
_cell.length_b   1.000
_cell.length_c   1.000
_cell.angle_alpha   90.00
_cell.angle_beta   90.00
_cell.angle_gamma   90.00
#
_symmetry.space_group_name_H-M   'P 1'
#
loop_
_entity.id
_entity.type
_entity.pdbx_description
1 polymer ?
#
loop_
_entity_poly.entity_id
_entity_poly.type
_entity_poly.pdbx_seq_one_letter_code
_entity_poly.pdbx_strand_id
1 'polypeptide(L)'
;MTTLTPRKPYTKDELNQLYPADLQLQLVQILLRHGERSPVSVRFQNAGLPAFWPYCAAVTQLKSAVLDRSMTPSAFTTLEWKRRLEAFGPGDEPIVASGPRGELDAICDMGMLTDKGRQTTFDLGSRLRRLYVEQLGFMPHTINDADSLYLRATPIPRALESLQETFLGLYPTHTRAPNFPPPSILTRAAQDETLFPNDSNCRRLAALARAFAQRAADRWNDTDEMAYLNKLYGKWMPEDSQRVAVDSHPRLSGIMDTINSTLAHGPDTRLPKDFYDKKGRDIIEKIGVEEWFAGYKESREYRTLGIGGLMGDVVSRMVGSAERSTADGEYEIARNLETKGVRDGRGATPIRFGLSGCHDTTLAAVLMSLGAYPGDKWPPYTSHIAIEMFRKADVAPAVQGKSTIPPTESSAAGKSTSSWFASLFSWKSSPEAKTAAGLPPPGIGRKRTEDLSVAEKDRIDGYYVRLRYNDEVVTVSGCKTPGNHLEGNESFCTLAAFKAIVDKFVPRNWKAECAVSIKEPAFPAKPEPAGY
;
A
#
# COMPACT_ATOMS: atom_id res chain seq x y z
N MET A 1 11.39 -15.33 7.18
CA MET A 1 11.29 -14.75 5.83
C MET A 1 9.85 -14.55 5.43
N THR A 2 8.94 -15.45 5.80
CA THR A 2 7.53 -15.32 5.44
C THR A 2 6.76 -14.21 6.15
N THR A 3 6.80 -14.17 7.49
CA THR A 3 6.16 -13.11 8.30
C THR A 3 7.20 -12.07 8.66
N LEU A 4 6.83 -10.78 8.62
CA LEU A 4 7.71 -9.72 9.09
C LEU A 4 8.01 -9.96 10.57
N THR A 5 9.30 -10.02 10.92
CA THR A 5 9.73 -9.95 12.31
C THR A 5 10.05 -8.49 12.60
N PRO A 6 9.22 -7.76 13.37
CA PRO A 6 9.47 -6.35 13.62
C PRO A 6 10.79 -6.16 14.37
N ARG A 7 11.52 -5.09 14.06
CA ARG A 7 12.67 -4.66 14.85
C ARG A 7 12.23 -4.30 16.28
N LYS A 8 13.21 -4.19 17.18
CA LYS A 8 12.99 -3.63 18.52
C LYS A 8 12.52 -2.16 18.40
N PRO A 9 11.77 -1.62 19.37
CA PRO A 9 11.37 -0.22 19.37
C PRO A 9 12.58 0.71 19.23
N TYR A 10 12.39 1.86 18.58
CA TYR A 10 13.46 2.85 18.46
C TYR A 10 13.93 3.33 19.84
N THR A 11 15.25 3.41 20.01
CA THR A 11 15.82 4.14 21.14
C THR A 11 15.62 5.65 20.95
N LYS A 12 15.79 6.42 22.02
CA LYS A 12 15.70 7.89 21.95
C LYS A 12 16.74 8.47 20.98
N ASP A 13 17.94 7.91 20.95
CA ASP A 13 19.02 8.38 20.07
C ASP A 13 18.73 8.07 18.60
N GLU A 14 18.21 6.86 18.32
CA GLU A 14 17.74 6.51 16.97
C GLU A 14 16.61 7.45 16.51
N LEU A 15 15.66 7.78 17.40
CA LEU A 15 14.59 8.73 17.07
C LEU A 15 15.13 10.12 16.76
N ASN A 16 16.10 10.62 17.54
CA ASN A 16 16.68 11.94 17.30
C ASN A 16 17.46 12.00 15.97
N GLN A 17 18.10 10.89 15.57
CA GLN A 17 18.77 10.78 14.28
C GLN A 17 17.79 10.69 13.11
N LEU A 18 16.69 9.95 13.30
CA LEU A 18 15.64 9.82 12.29
C LEU A 18 14.80 11.10 12.18
N TYR A 19 14.48 11.78 13.27
CA TYR A 19 13.58 12.93 13.25
C TYR A 19 14.33 14.15 13.80
N PRO A 20 15.25 14.71 13.02
CA PRO A 20 16.08 15.83 13.47
C PRO A 20 15.22 17.08 13.68
N ALA A 21 15.59 17.90 14.67
CA ALA A 21 14.76 19.01 15.15
C ALA A 21 14.55 20.13 14.12
N ASP A 22 15.42 20.24 13.12
CA ASP A 22 15.35 21.20 12.02
C ASP A 22 14.45 20.72 10.86
N LEU A 23 13.87 19.51 10.95
CA LEU A 23 12.88 18.99 10.02
C LEU A 23 11.55 18.70 10.70
N GLN A 24 10.50 19.38 10.25
CA GLN A 24 9.14 19.13 10.72
C GLN A 24 8.43 18.13 9.81
N LEU A 25 8.00 16.99 10.36
CA LEU A 25 7.17 16.01 9.66
C LEU A 25 5.81 16.62 9.27
N GLN A 26 5.41 16.49 8.00
CA GLN A 26 4.21 17.09 7.42
C GLN A 26 3.17 16.04 7.02
N LEU A 27 3.61 14.96 6.38
CA LEU A 27 2.75 13.91 5.82
C LEU A 27 3.43 12.55 5.91
N VAL A 28 2.68 11.52 6.28
CA VAL A 28 3.11 10.12 6.25
C VAL A 28 2.16 9.33 5.38
N GLN A 29 2.67 8.59 4.40
CA GLN A 29 1.90 7.67 3.57
C GLN A 29 2.42 6.24 3.74
N ILE A 30 1.59 5.37 4.32
CA ILE A 30 1.93 3.96 4.55
C ILE A 30 1.32 3.10 3.43
N LEU A 31 2.17 2.36 2.72
CA LEU A 31 1.75 1.25 1.87
C LEU A 31 1.98 -0.05 2.65
N LEU A 32 0.92 -0.78 2.99
CA LEU A 32 1.01 -2.02 3.78
C LEU A 32 0.61 -3.25 2.97
N ARG A 33 1.47 -4.27 2.95
CA ARG A 33 1.08 -5.61 2.48
C ARG A 33 0.10 -6.18 3.48
N HIS A 34 -0.91 -6.88 2.97
CA HIS A 34 -1.81 -7.67 3.81
C HIS A 34 -1.05 -8.65 4.74
N GLY A 35 -1.72 -9.08 5.81
CA GLY A 35 -1.20 -10.08 6.73
C GLY A 35 -1.18 -11.50 6.18
N GLU A 36 -0.87 -12.46 7.04
CA GLU A 36 -0.88 -13.88 6.74
C GLU A 36 -2.23 -14.35 6.16
N ARG A 37 -2.14 -15.25 5.18
CA ARG A 37 -3.30 -15.79 4.49
C ARG A 37 -3.15 -17.27 4.18
N SER A 38 -4.27 -17.94 3.92
CA SER A 38 -4.29 -19.23 3.23
C SER A 38 -3.60 -19.11 1.84
N PRO A 39 -3.10 -20.23 1.27
CA PRO A 39 -2.53 -20.22 -0.08
C PRO A 39 -3.59 -19.80 -1.10
N VAL A 40 -3.17 -19.23 -2.23
CA VAL A 40 -4.13 -18.78 -3.27
C VAL A 40 -4.67 -19.92 -4.12
N SER A 41 -4.16 -21.13 -3.96
CA SER A 41 -4.65 -22.33 -4.63
C SER A 41 -4.31 -23.58 -3.81
N VAL A 42 -5.11 -24.62 -3.98
CA VAL A 42 -4.83 -25.95 -3.45
C VAL A 42 -3.64 -26.55 -4.20
N ARG A 43 -2.61 -26.98 -3.46
CA ARG A 43 -1.41 -27.65 -3.99
C ARG A 43 -0.94 -28.71 -2.99
N PHE A 44 -0.16 -29.68 -3.46
CA PHE A 44 0.54 -30.65 -2.63
C PHE A 44 -0.37 -31.49 -1.69
N GLN A 45 -1.59 -31.81 -2.11
CA GLN A 45 -2.46 -32.75 -1.39
C GLN A 45 -1.83 -34.14 -1.31
N ASN A 46 -1.09 -34.55 -2.33
CA ASN A 46 -0.24 -35.75 -2.33
C ASN A 46 0.86 -35.73 -1.26
N ALA A 47 1.25 -34.56 -0.75
CA ALA A 47 2.16 -34.39 0.38
C ALA A 47 1.43 -34.30 1.73
N GLY A 48 0.12 -34.55 1.76
CA GLY A 48 -0.70 -34.48 2.96
C GLY A 48 -1.19 -33.08 3.32
N LEU A 49 -1.03 -32.06 2.45
CA LEU A 49 -1.52 -30.72 2.74
C LEU A 49 -3.06 -30.66 2.56
N PRO A 50 -3.83 -30.31 3.61
CA PRO A 50 -5.28 -30.13 3.48
C PRO A 50 -5.62 -28.96 2.56
N ALA A 51 -6.71 -29.10 1.79
CA ALA A 51 -7.19 -28.04 0.90
C ALA A 51 -7.69 -26.81 1.71
N PHE A 52 -8.43 -27.05 2.79
CA PHE A 52 -9.11 -26.00 3.55
C PHE A 52 -8.58 -25.90 4.99
N TRP A 53 -8.42 -24.67 5.47
CA TRP A 53 -7.65 -24.39 6.68
C TRP A 53 -8.54 -23.71 7.74
N PRO A 54 -8.52 -24.15 9.02
CA PRO A 54 -9.41 -23.65 10.07
C PRO A 54 -8.81 -22.43 10.80
N TYR A 55 -8.42 -21.39 10.05
CA TYR A 55 -7.76 -20.19 10.61
C TYR A 55 -8.49 -18.88 10.28
N CYS A 56 -9.78 -18.94 9.95
CA CYS A 56 -10.56 -17.78 9.54
C CYS A 56 -11.79 -17.61 10.44
N ALA A 57 -11.59 -17.43 11.75
CA ALA A 57 -12.69 -17.28 12.72
C ALA A 57 -13.62 -16.12 12.38
N ALA A 58 -13.12 -15.07 11.71
CA ALA A 58 -13.94 -13.93 11.27
C ALA A 58 -15.17 -14.32 10.43
N VAL A 59 -15.14 -15.44 9.69
CA VAL A 59 -16.29 -15.88 8.90
C VAL A 59 -17.46 -16.40 9.73
N THR A 60 -17.27 -16.50 11.06
CA THR A 60 -18.32 -16.85 12.03
C THR A 60 -19.04 -15.63 12.62
N GLN A 61 -18.56 -14.41 12.33
CA GLN A 61 -19.05 -13.16 12.90
C GLN A 61 -19.35 -12.12 11.82
N LEU A 62 -19.87 -12.55 10.67
CA LEU A 62 -20.13 -11.66 9.55
C LEU A 62 -21.32 -10.76 9.85
N LYS A 63 -21.24 -9.51 9.39
CA LYS A 63 -22.28 -8.49 9.55
C LYS A 63 -22.60 -7.87 8.20
N SER A 64 -23.87 -7.78 7.87
CA SER A 64 -24.36 -7.18 6.62
C SER A 64 -25.29 -6.02 6.90
N ALA A 65 -25.16 -4.93 6.15
CA ALA A 65 -26.18 -3.89 6.10
C ALA A 65 -27.39 -4.43 5.30
N VAL A 66 -28.56 -4.46 5.93
CA VAL A 66 -29.80 -4.96 5.32
C VAL A 66 -30.92 -3.94 5.48
N LEU A 67 -31.78 -3.78 4.47
CA LEU A 67 -32.92 -2.87 4.52
C LEU A 67 -34.09 -3.53 5.27
N ASP A 68 -34.46 -2.98 6.43
CA ASP A 68 -35.64 -3.40 7.18
C ASP A 68 -36.85 -2.56 6.80
N ARG A 69 -37.76 -3.19 6.04
CA ARG A 69 -39.02 -2.56 5.61
C ARG A 69 -40.14 -2.65 6.65
N SER A 70 -39.93 -3.36 7.77
CA SER A 70 -40.87 -3.39 8.88
C SER A 70 -40.78 -2.13 9.75
N MET A 71 -39.64 -1.45 9.73
CA MET A 71 -39.46 -0.13 10.35
C MET A 71 -40.19 0.96 9.54
N THR A 72 -40.71 1.98 10.22
CA THR A 72 -41.39 3.13 9.58
C THR A 72 -40.74 4.45 10.02
N PRO A 73 -40.02 5.16 9.14
CA PRO A 73 -39.70 4.78 7.75
C PRO A 73 -38.75 3.57 7.69
N SER A 74 -38.70 2.90 6.54
CA SER A 74 -37.74 1.80 6.32
C SER A 74 -36.33 2.29 6.56
N ALA A 75 -35.53 1.50 7.28
CA ALA A 75 -34.17 1.88 7.65
C ALA A 75 -33.20 0.72 7.42
N PHE A 76 -31.92 1.02 7.26
CA PHE A 76 -30.90 -0.01 7.26
C PHE A 76 -30.64 -0.50 8.70
N THR A 77 -30.53 -1.81 8.87
CA THR A 77 -30.13 -2.50 10.11
C THR A 77 -28.97 -3.46 9.83
N THR A 78 -28.50 -4.15 10.86
CA THR A 78 -27.41 -5.13 10.76
C THR A 78 -27.94 -6.56 10.91
N LEU A 79 -27.64 -7.42 9.94
CA LEU A 79 -27.83 -8.87 10.04
C LEU A 79 -26.51 -9.54 10.41
N GLU A 80 -26.49 -10.25 11.54
CA GLU A 80 -25.36 -11.10 11.94
C GLU A 80 -25.53 -12.52 11.36
N TRP A 81 -24.48 -13.06 10.76
CA TRP A 81 -24.51 -14.37 10.13
C TRP A 81 -23.13 -15.05 10.12
N LYS A 82 -23.11 -16.34 9.82
CA LYS A 82 -21.88 -17.12 9.65
C LYS A 82 -21.84 -17.83 8.30
N ARG A 83 -20.64 -18.05 7.77
CA ARG A 83 -20.41 -18.79 6.54
C ARG A 83 -19.83 -20.17 6.83
N ARG A 84 -20.38 -21.20 6.19
CA ARG A 84 -19.72 -22.48 5.92
C ARG A 84 -19.42 -22.56 4.43
N LEU A 85 -18.31 -23.18 4.07
CA LEU A 85 -17.86 -23.29 2.69
C LEU A 85 -18.30 -24.64 2.12
N GLU A 86 -18.83 -24.65 0.91
CA GLU A 86 -19.08 -25.87 0.14
C GLU A 86 -17.95 -26.10 -0.87
N ALA A 87 -17.68 -27.36 -1.18
CA ALA A 87 -16.68 -27.80 -2.15
C ALA A 87 -17.19 -29.03 -2.90
N PHE A 88 -16.44 -29.49 -3.89
CA PHE A 88 -16.74 -30.73 -4.61
C PHE A 88 -16.15 -31.96 -3.91
N GLY A 89 -16.97 -32.99 -3.76
CA GLY A 89 -16.53 -34.34 -3.44
C GLY A 89 -15.98 -35.07 -4.68
N PRO A 90 -15.59 -36.35 -4.56
CA PRO A 90 -14.98 -37.10 -5.65
C PRO A 90 -15.83 -37.26 -6.92
N GLY A 91 -17.16 -37.14 -6.81
CA GLY A 91 -18.10 -37.22 -7.93
C GLY A 91 -18.77 -35.88 -8.25
N ASP A 92 -18.13 -34.77 -7.91
CA ASP A 92 -18.65 -33.39 -8.04
C ASP A 92 -19.94 -33.13 -7.23
N GLU A 93 -20.27 -33.98 -6.26
CA GLU A 93 -21.34 -33.73 -5.31
C GLU A 93 -20.97 -32.60 -4.33
N PRO A 94 -21.94 -31.80 -3.86
CA PRO A 94 -21.67 -30.77 -2.87
C PRO A 94 -21.32 -31.41 -1.53
N ILE A 95 -20.15 -31.07 -1.01
CA ILE A 95 -19.71 -31.42 0.35
C ILE A 95 -19.40 -30.15 1.14
N VAL A 96 -19.52 -30.21 2.46
CA VAL A 96 -19.07 -29.13 3.33
C VAL A 96 -17.54 -29.22 3.44
N ALA A 97 -16.85 -28.15 3.05
CA ALA A 97 -15.41 -28.02 3.22
C ALA A 97 -15.06 -28.13 4.71
N SER A 98 -14.04 -28.93 5.02
CA SER A 98 -13.63 -29.18 6.39
C SER A 98 -12.13 -29.03 6.61
N GLY A 99 -11.77 -28.65 7.83
CA GLY A 99 -10.38 -28.62 8.29
C GLY A 99 -9.81 -30.04 8.52
N PRO A 100 -8.50 -30.15 8.79
CA PRO A 100 -7.81 -31.42 8.96
C PRO A 100 -8.34 -32.31 10.10
N ARG A 101 -9.11 -31.77 11.06
CA ARG A 101 -9.77 -32.54 12.13
C ARG A 101 -11.30 -32.59 11.98
N GLY A 102 -11.82 -32.26 10.80
CA GLY A 102 -13.26 -32.20 10.55
C GLY A 102 -13.92 -30.91 11.03
N GLU A 103 -13.16 -29.83 11.24
CA GLU A 103 -13.73 -28.52 11.57
C GLU A 103 -14.64 -28.03 10.43
N LEU A 104 -15.85 -27.56 10.75
CA LEU A 104 -16.82 -27.07 9.75
C LEU A 104 -16.98 -25.54 9.76
N ASP A 105 -16.57 -24.90 10.84
CA ASP A 105 -16.62 -23.45 11.03
C ASP A 105 -15.18 -22.89 11.01
N ALA A 106 -15.04 -21.57 10.85
CA ALA A 106 -13.73 -20.89 10.72
C ALA A 106 -12.87 -21.35 9.53
N ILE A 107 -13.49 -21.95 8.51
CA ILE A 107 -12.81 -22.43 7.32
C ILE A 107 -12.47 -21.28 6.36
N CYS A 108 -11.18 -21.17 6.07
CA CYS A 108 -10.65 -20.26 5.07
C CYS A 108 -10.93 -20.77 3.66
N ASP A 109 -11.36 -19.86 2.79
CA ASP A 109 -11.26 -20.04 1.33
C ASP A 109 -9.83 -19.69 0.86
N MET A 110 -9.52 -19.91 -0.41
CA MET A 110 -8.21 -19.65 -1.00
C MET A 110 -7.84 -18.16 -0.90
N GLY A 111 -6.61 -17.87 -0.47
CA GLY A 111 -6.08 -16.52 -0.38
C GLY A 111 -6.79 -15.60 0.61
N MET A 112 -7.54 -16.14 1.58
CA MET A 112 -8.21 -15.39 2.63
C MET A 112 -7.25 -14.98 3.75
N LEU A 113 -7.45 -13.76 4.28
CA LEU A 113 -6.74 -13.29 5.47
C LEU A 113 -7.11 -14.18 6.68
N THR A 114 -6.10 -14.71 7.34
CA THR A 114 -6.31 -15.54 8.53
C THR A 114 -6.32 -14.71 9.80
N ASP A 115 -6.71 -15.32 10.91
CA ASP A 115 -6.69 -14.69 12.23
C ASP A 115 -5.27 -14.24 12.61
N LYS A 116 -4.24 -14.98 12.17
CA LYS A 116 -2.85 -14.55 12.31
C LYS A 116 -2.57 -13.26 11.54
N GLY A 117 -3.08 -13.15 10.32
CA GLY A 117 -2.97 -11.95 9.49
C GLY A 117 -3.63 -10.73 10.11
N ARG A 118 -4.77 -10.91 10.77
CA ARG A 118 -5.42 -9.82 11.53
C ARG A 118 -4.58 -9.38 12.71
N GLN A 119 -4.06 -10.33 13.49
CA GLN A 119 -3.21 -10.03 14.63
C GLN A 119 -1.97 -9.22 14.22
N THR A 120 -1.23 -9.67 13.20
CA THR A 120 0.02 -9.00 12.82
C THR A 120 -0.22 -7.61 12.25
N THR A 121 -1.32 -7.41 11.51
CA THR A 121 -1.68 -6.09 10.95
C THR A 121 -2.21 -5.15 12.03
N PHE A 122 -2.92 -5.63 13.04
CA PHE A 122 -3.20 -4.86 14.26
C PHE A 122 -1.91 -4.44 14.99
N ASP A 123 -0.95 -5.34 15.11
CA ASP A 123 0.36 -5.05 15.73
C ASP A 123 1.16 -4.01 14.92
N LEU A 124 1.03 -4.00 13.58
CA LEU A 124 1.55 -2.91 12.74
C LEU A 124 0.89 -1.58 13.12
N GLY A 125 -0.43 -1.53 13.21
CA GLY A 125 -1.16 -0.33 13.68
C GLY A 125 -0.65 0.18 15.02
N SER A 126 -0.45 -0.72 15.98
CA SER A 126 0.08 -0.40 17.30
C SER A 126 1.51 0.17 17.26
N ARG A 127 2.37 -0.36 16.38
CA ARG A 127 3.72 0.20 16.16
C ARG A 127 3.68 1.59 15.52
N LEU A 128 2.78 1.81 14.55
CA LEU A 128 2.57 3.11 13.94
C LEU A 128 2.06 4.14 14.96
N ARG A 129 1.13 3.73 15.85
CA ARG A 129 0.68 4.57 16.97
C ARG A 129 1.84 4.98 17.87
N ARG A 130 2.63 4.01 18.33
CA ARG A 130 3.78 4.28 19.19
C ARG A 130 4.71 5.32 18.59
N LEU A 131 5.03 5.18 17.30
CA LEU A 131 5.92 6.12 16.63
C LEU A 131 5.26 7.50 16.42
N TYR A 132 4.17 7.54 15.65
CA TYR A 132 3.63 8.80 15.12
C TYR A 132 2.69 9.54 16.08
N VAL A 133 2.10 8.84 17.04
CA VAL A 133 1.23 9.45 18.07
C VAL A 133 2.02 9.68 19.35
N GLU A 134 2.63 8.63 19.90
CA GLU A 134 3.16 8.68 21.28
C GLU A 134 4.57 9.29 21.34
N GLN A 135 5.47 8.89 20.44
CA GLN A 135 6.87 9.31 20.48
C GLN A 135 7.11 10.65 19.76
N LEU A 136 6.51 10.82 18.58
CA LEU A 136 6.71 12.03 17.77
C LEU A 136 5.65 13.12 18.02
N GLY A 137 4.49 12.77 18.59
CA GLY A 137 3.38 13.71 18.74
C GLY A 137 2.88 14.30 17.42
N PHE A 138 3.12 13.61 16.29
CA PHE A 138 2.76 14.08 14.95
C PHE A 138 1.24 14.01 14.72
N MET A 139 0.63 12.93 15.20
CA MET A 139 -0.82 12.71 15.19
C MET A 139 -1.39 12.82 16.60
N PRO A 140 -2.65 13.29 16.77
CA PRO A 140 -3.25 13.48 18.09
C PRO A 140 -3.50 12.13 18.80
N HIS A 141 -3.43 12.13 20.13
CA HIS A 141 -3.68 10.95 20.96
C HIS A 141 -5.10 10.39 20.82
N THR A 142 -6.08 11.29 20.68
CA THR A 142 -7.50 11.00 20.49
C THR A 142 -8.01 11.73 19.26
N ILE A 143 -8.84 11.07 18.46
CA ILE A 143 -9.46 11.65 17.25
C ILE A 143 -10.99 11.69 17.37
N ASN A 144 -11.59 12.72 16.81
CA ASN A 144 -13.05 12.88 16.77
C ASN A 144 -13.68 12.27 15.51
N ASP A 145 -12.90 12.22 14.43
CA ASP A 145 -13.25 11.71 13.11
C ASP A 145 -11.98 11.21 12.39
N ALA A 146 -12.14 10.71 11.17
CA ALA A 146 -11.04 10.26 10.33
C ALA A 146 -10.68 11.26 9.22
N ASP A 147 -11.09 12.53 9.32
CA ASP A 147 -11.00 13.48 8.21
C ASP A 147 -9.56 13.97 7.94
N SER A 148 -8.63 13.70 8.87
CA SER A 148 -7.17 13.91 8.66
C SER A 148 -6.43 12.67 8.14
N LEU A 149 -7.18 11.59 7.86
CA LEU A 149 -6.64 10.29 7.45
C LEU A 149 -7.06 9.95 6.02
N TYR A 150 -6.09 9.60 5.18
CA TYR A 150 -6.36 9.01 3.86
C TYR A 150 -6.35 7.48 3.98
N LEU A 151 -7.52 6.84 3.96
CA LEU A 151 -7.63 5.38 4.01
C LEU A 151 -8.02 4.84 2.63
N ARG A 152 -7.23 3.92 2.06
CA ARG A 152 -7.51 3.30 0.76
C ARG A 152 -7.14 1.83 0.75
N ALA A 153 -7.93 0.98 0.12
CA ALA A 153 -7.56 -0.42 -0.09
C ALA A 153 -7.88 -0.87 -1.52
N THR A 154 -7.14 -1.89 -1.99
CA THR A 154 -7.48 -2.60 -3.22
C THR A 154 -8.83 -3.31 -3.05
N PRO A 155 -9.54 -3.66 -4.14
CA PRO A 155 -10.80 -4.42 -4.06
C PRO A 155 -10.63 -5.87 -3.56
N ILE A 156 -9.41 -6.32 -3.26
CA ILE A 156 -9.12 -7.65 -2.76
C ILE A 156 -9.37 -7.68 -1.24
N PRO A 157 -10.30 -8.52 -0.72
CA PRO A 157 -10.77 -8.47 0.68
C PRO A 157 -9.65 -8.48 1.73
N ARG A 158 -8.68 -9.38 1.61
CA ARG A 158 -7.55 -9.49 2.56
C ARG A 158 -6.76 -8.18 2.75
N ALA A 159 -6.70 -7.32 1.73
CA ALA A 159 -6.00 -6.04 1.81
C ALA A 159 -6.84 -4.98 2.54
N LEU A 160 -8.16 -4.95 2.29
CA LEU A 160 -9.10 -4.10 3.02
C LEU A 160 -9.14 -4.48 4.50
N GLU A 161 -9.27 -5.77 4.80
CA GLU A 161 -9.31 -6.28 6.17
C GLU A 161 -8.02 -5.97 6.92
N SER A 162 -6.86 -6.14 6.29
CA SER A 162 -5.56 -5.77 6.88
C SER A 162 -5.45 -4.27 7.19
N LEU A 163 -5.98 -3.41 6.31
CA LEU A 163 -6.03 -1.97 6.56
C LEU A 163 -6.94 -1.64 7.75
N GLN A 164 -8.10 -2.30 7.86
CA GLN A 164 -9.02 -2.12 8.98
C GLN A 164 -8.36 -2.48 10.31
N GLU A 165 -7.69 -3.64 10.37
CA GLU A 165 -6.95 -4.07 11.57
C GLU A 165 -5.81 -3.10 11.92
N THR A 166 -5.07 -2.62 10.90
CA THR A 166 -4.02 -1.60 11.10
C THR A 166 -4.60 -0.29 11.64
N PHE A 167 -5.75 0.16 11.13
CA PHE A 167 -6.44 1.33 11.66
C PHE A 167 -6.91 1.12 13.11
N LEU A 168 -7.44 -0.06 13.45
CA LEU A 168 -7.85 -0.40 14.81
C LEU A 168 -6.66 -0.40 15.79
N GLY A 169 -5.48 -0.84 15.35
CA GLY A 169 -4.25 -0.75 16.15
C GLY A 169 -3.72 0.68 16.27
N LEU A 170 -3.85 1.49 15.22
CA LEU A 170 -3.41 2.89 15.20
C LEU A 170 -4.26 3.78 16.12
N TYR A 171 -5.59 3.61 16.03
CA TYR A 171 -6.58 4.29 16.85
C TYR A 171 -7.58 3.29 17.43
N PRO A 172 -7.28 2.63 18.55
CA PRO A 172 -8.23 1.77 19.25
C PRO A 172 -9.51 2.51 19.66
N THR A 173 -10.59 1.78 19.97
CA THR A 173 -11.90 2.38 20.29
C THR A 173 -11.83 3.39 21.44
N HIS A 174 -11.01 3.13 22.47
CA HIS A 174 -10.85 4.03 23.62
C HIS A 174 -10.06 5.33 23.30
N THR A 175 -9.49 5.45 22.11
CA THR A 175 -8.76 6.63 21.63
C THR A 175 -9.56 7.38 20.55
N ARG A 176 -10.86 7.11 20.47
CA ARG A 176 -11.81 7.74 19.56
C ARG A 176 -12.91 8.41 20.37
N ALA A 177 -13.48 9.49 19.86
CA ALA A 177 -14.63 10.13 20.50
C ALA A 177 -15.83 9.15 20.59
N PRO A 178 -16.72 9.29 21.61
CA PRO A 178 -17.88 8.40 21.77
C PRO A 178 -18.80 8.31 20.53
N ASN A 179 -18.92 9.39 19.77
CA ASN A 179 -19.73 9.48 18.54
C ASN A 179 -18.85 9.48 17.28
N PHE A 180 -17.76 8.71 17.28
CA PHE A 180 -16.84 8.65 16.15
C PHE A 180 -17.58 8.15 14.89
N PRO A 181 -17.65 8.95 13.82
CA PRO A 181 -18.32 8.56 12.60
C PRO A 181 -17.58 7.41 11.90
N PRO A 182 -18.27 6.54 11.14
CA PRO A 182 -17.60 5.53 10.33
C PRO A 182 -16.55 6.18 9.41
N PRO A 183 -15.30 5.67 9.39
CA PRO A 183 -14.26 6.23 8.54
C PRO A 183 -14.52 5.92 7.06
N SER A 184 -14.26 6.89 6.18
CA SER A 184 -14.27 6.67 4.73
C SER A 184 -13.04 5.85 4.33
N ILE A 185 -13.25 4.68 3.72
CA ILE A 185 -12.19 3.87 3.10
C ILE A 185 -12.41 3.87 1.59
N LEU A 186 -11.45 4.40 0.85
CA LEU A 186 -11.49 4.49 -0.59
C LEU A 186 -11.18 3.13 -1.22
N THR A 187 -11.98 2.77 -2.21
CA THR A 187 -11.72 1.63 -3.11
C THR A 187 -11.79 2.12 -4.54
N ARG A 188 -10.94 1.59 -5.42
CA ARG A 188 -11.02 1.86 -6.86
C ARG A 188 -11.61 0.66 -7.59
N ALA A 189 -12.31 0.92 -8.69
CA ALA A 189 -12.76 -0.14 -9.59
C ALA A 189 -11.55 -0.97 -10.08
N ALA A 190 -11.73 -2.28 -10.18
CA ALA A 190 -10.63 -3.21 -10.48
C ALA A 190 -9.91 -2.85 -11.79
N GLN A 191 -10.62 -2.36 -12.81
CA GLN A 191 -10.04 -1.98 -14.10
C GLN A 191 -9.17 -0.71 -14.08
N ASP A 192 -9.32 0.13 -13.05
CA ASP A 192 -8.59 1.39 -12.92
C ASP A 192 -7.61 1.37 -11.72
N GLU A 193 -7.50 0.23 -11.03
CA GLU A 193 -6.71 0.10 -9.80
C GLU A 193 -5.21 0.31 -10.04
N THR A 194 -4.59 1.09 -9.15
CA THR A 194 -3.17 1.43 -9.16
C THR A 194 -2.41 0.90 -7.94
N LEU A 195 -3.10 0.47 -6.89
CA LEU A 195 -2.47 -0.10 -5.68
C LEU A 195 -1.84 -1.49 -5.90
N PHE A 196 -1.84 -2.03 -7.12
CA PHE A 196 -1.02 -3.15 -7.55
C PHE A 196 -0.75 -3.06 -9.07
N PRO A 197 0.27 -3.75 -9.59
CA PRO A 197 0.49 -3.86 -11.03
C PRO A 197 -0.68 -4.56 -11.73
N ASN A 198 -1.44 -3.80 -12.51
CA ASN A 198 -2.73 -4.25 -13.06
C ASN A 198 -2.58 -4.84 -14.47
N ASP A 199 -1.84 -5.95 -14.57
CA ASP A 199 -1.60 -6.66 -15.82
C ASP A 199 -2.88 -7.28 -16.41
N SER A 200 -3.82 -7.69 -15.56
CA SER A 200 -5.15 -8.18 -16.01
C SER A 200 -5.96 -7.16 -16.82
N ASN A 201 -5.75 -5.86 -16.59
CA ASN A 201 -6.43 -4.78 -17.32
C ASN A 201 -5.49 -3.98 -18.25
N CYS A 202 -4.22 -4.38 -18.35
CA CYS A 202 -3.23 -3.74 -19.21
C CYS A 202 -2.53 -4.78 -20.09
N ARG A 203 -3.04 -4.96 -21.32
CA ARG A 203 -2.50 -5.96 -22.26
C ARG A 203 -1.01 -5.80 -22.54
N ARG A 204 -0.51 -4.55 -22.62
CA ARG A 204 0.91 -4.28 -22.80
C ARG A 204 1.72 -4.73 -21.58
N LEU A 205 1.31 -4.36 -20.37
CA LEU A 205 1.97 -4.82 -19.14
C LEU A 205 1.98 -6.34 -19.01
N ALA A 206 0.87 -7.02 -19.34
CA ALA A 206 0.81 -8.48 -19.33
C ALA A 206 1.78 -9.13 -20.35
N ALA A 207 2.00 -8.49 -21.51
CA ALA A 207 3.00 -8.95 -22.47
C ALA A 207 4.42 -8.77 -21.92
N LEU A 208 4.71 -7.61 -21.30
CA LEU A 208 6.00 -7.35 -20.66
C LEU A 208 6.26 -8.35 -19.52
N ALA A 209 5.31 -8.53 -18.60
CA ALA A 209 5.43 -9.45 -17.46
C ALA A 209 5.71 -10.88 -17.92
N ARG A 210 5.02 -11.36 -18.96
CA ARG A 210 5.30 -12.69 -19.54
C ARG A 210 6.69 -12.79 -20.14
N ALA A 211 7.18 -11.77 -20.83
CA ALA A 211 8.53 -11.78 -21.40
C ALA A 211 9.61 -11.81 -20.31
N PHE A 212 9.46 -11.01 -19.25
CA PHE A 212 10.38 -11.05 -18.10
C PHE A 212 10.35 -12.39 -17.36
N ALA A 213 9.15 -12.98 -17.18
CA ALA A 213 9.01 -14.30 -16.59
C ALA A 213 9.64 -15.40 -17.47
N GLN A 214 9.47 -15.34 -18.79
CA GLN A 214 10.13 -16.27 -19.72
C GLN A 214 11.65 -16.16 -19.64
N ARG A 215 12.19 -14.94 -19.64
CA ARG A 215 13.63 -14.72 -19.48
C ARG A 215 14.17 -15.29 -18.17
N ALA A 216 13.40 -15.19 -17.08
CA ALA A 216 13.77 -15.83 -15.82
C ALA A 216 13.78 -17.37 -15.95
N ALA A 217 12.77 -17.95 -16.61
CA ALA A 217 12.75 -19.38 -16.89
C ALA A 217 13.99 -19.82 -17.70
N ASP A 218 14.31 -19.13 -18.79
CA ASP A 218 15.46 -19.42 -19.65
C ASP A 218 16.80 -19.34 -18.88
N ARG A 219 16.90 -18.42 -17.90
CA ARG A 219 18.11 -18.24 -17.08
C ARG A 219 18.25 -19.28 -15.98
N TRP A 220 17.15 -19.68 -15.35
CA TRP A 220 17.18 -20.42 -14.09
C TRP A 220 16.87 -21.89 -14.23
N ASN A 221 16.07 -22.31 -15.21
CA ASN A 221 15.54 -23.67 -15.25
C ASN A 221 16.62 -24.75 -15.30
N ASP A 222 17.73 -24.50 -16.00
CA ASP A 222 18.82 -25.47 -16.20
C ASP A 222 20.05 -25.22 -15.31
N THR A 223 19.86 -24.54 -14.17
CA THR A 223 20.92 -24.24 -13.20
C THR A 223 21.05 -25.30 -12.10
N ASP A 224 22.20 -25.33 -11.42
CA ASP A 224 22.41 -26.17 -10.23
C ASP A 224 21.45 -25.80 -9.09
N GLU A 225 21.08 -24.54 -8.96
CA GLU A 225 20.04 -24.10 -8.02
C GLU A 225 18.69 -24.75 -8.31
N MET A 226 18.26 -24.79 -9.57
CA MET A 226 17.01 -25.46 -9.94
C MET A 226 17.12 -26.98 -9.80
N ALA A 227 18.27 -27.58 -10.09
CA ALA A 227 18.52 -29.00 -9.83
C ALA A 227 18.41 -29.33 -8.34
N TYR A 228 18.90 -28.44 -7.46
CA TYR A 228 18.74 -28.56 -6.01
C TYR A 228 17.27 -28.53 -5.59
N LEU A 229 16.46 -27.63 -6.16
CA LEU A 229 15.02 -27.59 -5.91
C LEU A 229 14.30 -28.85 -6.40
N ASN A 230 14.67 -29.38 -7.57
CA ASN A 230 14.13 -30.63 -8.09
C ASN A 230 14.41 -31.81 -7.16
N LYS A 231 15.60 -31.88 -6.55
CA LYS A 231 15.93 -32.90 -5.54
C LYS A 231 15.01 -32.83 -4.31
N LEU A 232 14.62 -31.62 -3.90
CA LEU A 232 13.76 -31.42 -2.73
C LEU A 232 12.28 -31.68 -3.03
N TYR A 233 11.77 -31.09 -4.13
CA TYR A 233 10.34 -30.99 -4.38
C TYR A 233 9.83 -31.82 -5.54
N GLY A 234 10.71 -32.31 -6.43
CA GLY A 234 10.32 -33.04 -7.64
C GLY A 234 9.41 -34.24 -7.36
N LYS A 235 9.68 -34.99 -6.29
CA LYS A 235 8.84 -36.13 -5.86
C LYS A 235 7.41 -35.75 -5.42
N TRP A 236 7.15 -34.48 -5.15
CA TRP A 236 5.84 -33.96 -4.75
C TRP A 236 5.12 -33.24 -5.90
N MET A 237 5.79 -33.06 -7.04
CA MET A 237 5.19 -32.42 -8.21
C MET A 237 4.12 -33.32 -8.84
N PRO A 238 3.07 -32.74 -9.45
CA PRO A 238 2.04 -33.50 -10.17
C PRO A 238 2.61 -34.36 -11.31
N GLU A 239 1.91 -35.44 -11.67
CA GLU A 239 2.33 -36.36 -12.74
C GLU A 239 2.43 -35.69 -14.12
N ASP A 240 1.57 -34.70 -14.38
CA ASP A 240 1.57 -33.90 -15.61
C ASP A 240 2.62 -32.78 -15.62
N SER A 241 3.36 -32.58 -14.51
CA SER A 241 4.43 -31.58 -14.41
C SER A 241 5.50 -31.96 -13.38
N GLN A 242 6.14 -33.10 -13.59
CA GLN A 242 7.04 -33.72 -12.59
C GLN A 242 8.32 -32.92 -12.26
N ARG A 243 8.65 -31.88 -13.03
CA ARG A 243 9.86 -31.05 -12.86
C ARG A 243 9.49 -29.73 -12.20
N VAL A 244 10.29 -29.33 -11.20
CA VAL A 244 10.29 -27.97 -10.66
C VAL A 244 10.98 -27.04 -11.67
N ALA A 245 10.30 -25.99 -12.09
CA ALA A 245 10.81 -24.94 -12.96
C ALA A 245 10.14 -23.60 -12.65
N VAL A 246 10.67 -22.50 -13.17
CA VAL A 246 10.00 -21.18 -13.06
C VAL A 246 8.59 -21.24 -13.63
N ASP A 247 8.45 -21.88 -14.78
CA ASP A 247 7.24 -22.00 -15.60
C ASP A 247 6.57 -23.39 -15.53
N SER A 248 6.91 -24.23 -14.54
CA SER A 248 6.23 -25.51 -14.29
C SER A 248 4.78 -25.32 -13.82
N HIS A 249 4.05 -26.42 -13.62
CA HIS A 249 2.68 -26.44 -13.10
C HIS A 249 2.59 -27.34 -11.86
N PRO A 250 2.64 -26.81 -10.62
CA PRO A 250 2.64 -25.40 -10.26
C PRO A 250 3.94 -24.69 -10.62
N ARG A 251 3.83 -23.38 -10.89
CA ARG A 251 4.99 -22.50 -11.06
C ARG A 251 5.81 -22.41 -9.77
N LEU A 252 7.08 -22.08 -9.88
CA LEU A 252 7.96 -21.87 -8.72
C LEU A 252 7.37 -20.88 -7.69
N SER A 253 6.78 -19.79 -8.16
CA SER A 253 6.07 -18.81 -7.32
C SER A 253 4.84 -19.40 -6.61
N GLY A 254 4.16 -20.38 -7.21
CA GLY A 254 3.08 -21.15 -6.57
C GLY A 254 3.60 -22.09 -5.48
N ILE A 255 4.78 -22.68 -5.64
CA ILE A 255 5.46 -23.45 -4.59
C ILE A 255 5.84 -22.51 -3.43
N MET A 256 6.40 -21.35 -3.75
CA MET A 256 6.73 -20.30 -2.78
C MET A 256 5.53 -19.87 -1.95
N ASP A 257 4.39 -19.58 -2.61
CA ASP A 257 3.13 -19.21 -1.97
C ASP A 257 2.70 -20.26 -0.94
N THR A 258 2.68 -21.53 -1.34
CA THR A 258 2.25 -22.62 -0.47
C THR A 258 3.22 -22.84 0.70
N ILE A 259 4.54 -22.85 0.46
CA ILE A 259 5.54 -22.95 1.54
C ILE A 259 5.37 -21.80 2.54
N ASN A 260 5.21 -20.58 2.05
CA ASN A 260 5.04 -19.40 2.90
C ASN A 260 3.74 -19.47 3.71
N SER A 261 2.60 -19.73 3.07
CA SER A 261 1.34 -19.89 3.81
C SER A 261 1.46 -20.96 4.89
N THR A 262 2.08 -22.12 4.63
CA THR A 262 2.23 -23.15 5.68
C THR A 262 3.21 -22.73 6.79
N LEU A 263 4.29 -22.01 6.46
CA LEU A 263 5.25 -21.50 7.44
C LEU A 263 4.63 -20.52 8.44
N ALA A 264 3.66 -19.74 7.99
CA ALA A 264 2.95 -18.74 8.77
C ALA A 264 1.91 -19.33 9.75
N HIS A 265 1.56 -20.61 9.61
CA HIS A 265 0.44 -21.22 10.33
C HIS A 265 0.84 -22.46 11.15
N GLY A 266 -0.17 -23.03 11.82
CA GLY A 266 -0.05 -24.12 12.78
C GLY A 266 0.38 -25.47 12.18
N PRO A 267 0.62 -26.48 13.04
CA PRO A 267 1.16 -27.78 12.65
C PRO A 267 0.23 -28.57 11.71
N ASP A 268 -1.09 -28.38 11.81
CA ASP A 268 -2.08 -29.16 11.05
C ASP A 268 -2.08 -28.86 9.54
N THR A 269 -1.40 -27.80 9.14
CA THR A 269 -1.29 -27.34 7.74
C THR A 269 0.16 -27.24 7.33
N ARG A 270 1.04 -28.08 7.91
CA ARG A 270 2.47 -28.13 7.53
C ARG A 270 2.69 -29.12 6.40
N LEU A 271 3.71 -28.82 5.61
CA LEU A 271 4.27 -29.71 4.61
C LEU A 271 5.39 -30.57 5.22
N PRO A 272 5.83 -31.63 4.52
CA PRO A 272 7.04 -32.36 4.87
C PRO A 272 8.26 -31.44 5.04
N LYS A 273 9.19 -31.85 5.92
CA LYS A 273 10.37 -31.04 6.31
C LYS A 273 11.22 -30.52 5.14
N ASP A 274 11.25 -31.26 4.02
CA ASP A 274 12.03 -30.90 2.83
C ASP A 274 11.61 -29.53 2.28
N PHE A 275 10.32 -29.17 2.38
CA PHE A 275 9.77 -27.85 2.01
C PHE A 275 10.29 -26.69 2.84
N TYR A 276 10.91 -26.97 3.99
CA TYR A 276 11.42 -25.95 4.91
C TYR A 276 12.95 -25.85 4.92
N ASP A 277 13.62 -26.58 4.02
CA ASP A 277 15.04 -26.42 3.78
C ASP A 277 15.39 -24.93 3.56
N LYS A 278 16.41 -24.45 4.27
CA LYS A 278 16.76 -23.03 4.25
C LYS A 278 17.31 -22.62 2.88
N LYS A 279 18.20 -23.43 2.30
CA LYS A 279 18.82 -23.13 1.01
C LYS A 279 17.78 -23.16 -0.12
N GLY A 280 16.87 -24.13 -0.10
CA GLY A 280 15.79 -24.24 -1.07
C GLY A 280 14.88 -23.01 -1.07
N ARG A 281 14.50 -22.52 0.12
CA ARG A 281 13.68 -21.29 0.23
C ARG A 281 14.43 -20.04 -0.19
N ASP A 282 15.72 -19.91 0.16
CA ASP A 282 16.55 -18.78 -0.29
C ASP A 282 16.65 -18.76 -1.83
N ILE A 283 16.80 -19.94 -2.47
CA ILE A 283 16.81 -20.07 -3.94
C ILE A 283 15.46 -19.69 -4.55
N ILE A 284 14.35 -20.22 -4.01
CA ILE A 284 13.00 -19.90 -4.49
C ILE A 284 12.73 -18.39 -4.45
N GLU A 285 13.07 -17.73 -3.33
CA GLU A 285 12.89 -16.28 -3.19
C GLU A 285 13.72 -15.49 -4.21
N LYS A 286 15.01 -15.84 -4.36
CA LYS A 286 15.92 -15.19 -5.33
C LYS A 286 15.36 -15.26 -6.75
N ILE A 287 14.95 -16.46 -7.20
CA ILE A 287 14.41 -16.67 -8.54
C ILE A 287 13.06 -15.98 -8.70
N GLY A 288 12.17 -16.08 -7.70
CA GLY A 288 10.86 -15.44 -7.72
C GLY A 288 10.94 -13.91 -7.79
N VAL A 289 11.88 -13.30 -7.07
CA VAL A 289 12.11 -11.84 -7.13
C VAL A 289 12.59 -11.41 -8.52
N GLU A 290 13.44 -12.19 -9.19
CA GLU A 290 13.82 -11.91 -10.57
C GLU A 290 12.62 -12.06 -11.53
N GLU A 291 11.90 -13.19 -11.47
CA GLU A 291 10.72 -13.47 -12.31
C GLU A 291 9.70 -12.33 -12.26
N TRP A 292 9.37 -11.86 -11.06
CA TRP A 292 8.27 -10.91 -10.86
C TRP A 292 8.69 -9.44 -10.94
N PHE A 293 9.94 -9.11 -10.58
CA PHE A 293 10.31 -7.72 -10.31
C PHE A 293 11.49 -7.16 -11.12
N ALA A 294 12.20 -7.99 -11.90
CA ALA A 294 13.32 -7.50 -12.72
C ALA A 294 12.91 -6.40 -13.71
N GLY A 295 11.69 -6.48 -14.25
CA GLY A 295 11.14 -5.45 -15.15
C GLY A 295 11.17 -4.03 -14.57
N TYR A 296 10.88 -3.89 -13.28
CA TYR A 296 10.91 -2.58 -12.61
C TYR A 296 12.31 -1.99 -12.52
N LYS A 297 13.36 -2.82 -12.44
CA LYS A 297 14.76 -2.33 -12.41
C LYS A 297 15.24 -1.89 -13.79
N GLU A 298 14.77 -2.55 -14.84
CA GLU A 298 15.41 -2.52 -16.16
C GLU A 298 14.63 -1.78 -17.24
N SER A 299 13.30 -1.62 -17.10
CA SER A 299 12.42 -1.06 -18.13
C SER A 299 11.57 0.08 -17.58
N ARG A 300 11.70 1.27 -18.19
CA ARG A 300 10.87 2.43 -17.89
C ARG A 300 9.41 2.18 -18.27
N GLU A 301 9.16 1.48 -19.36
CA GLU A 301 7.81 1.11 -19.78
C GLU A 301 7.14 0.22 -18.73
N TYR A 302 7.87 -0.79 -18.23
CA TYR A 302 7.36 -1.69 -17.19
C TYR A 302 7.01 -0.92 -15.90
N ARG A 303 7.87 0.02 -15.47
CA ARG A 303 7.57 0.92 -14.34
C ARG A 303 6.33 1.76 -14.61
N THR A 304 6.24 2.34 -15.81
CA THR A 304 5.16 3.24 -16.21
C THR A 304 3.79 2.58 -16.16
N LEU A 305 3.69 1.39 -16.75
CA LEU A 305 2.43 0.64 -16.81
C LEU A 305 2.13 -0.10 -15.50
N GLY A 306 3.16 -0.56 -14.79
CA GLY A 306 3.00 -1.36 -13.57
C GLY A 306 2.64 -0.53 -12.34
N ILE A 307 3.44 0.49 -12.00
CA ILE A 307 3.31 1.17 -10.69
C ILE A 307 3.35 2.70 -10.77
N GLY A 308 3.62 3.25 -11.96
CA GLY A 308 3.69 4.69 -12.20
C GLY A 308 2.44 5.47 -11.81
N GLY A 309 1.27 4.88 -12.03
CA GLY A 309 -0.01 5.47 -11.61
C GLY A 309 -0.07 5.74 -10.10
N LEU A 310 0.31 4.75 -9.28
CA LEU A 310 0.34 4.88 -7.82
C LEU A 310 1.37 5.91 -7.36
N MET A 311 2.58 5.87 -7.93
CA MET A 311 3.63 6.80 -7.53
C MET A 311 3.27 8.24 -7.88
N GLY A 312 2.61 8.46 -9.01
CA GLY A 312 2.03 9.77 -9.33
C GLY A 312 0.95 10.19 -8.35
N ASP A 313 0.11 9.27 -7.85
CA ASP A 313 -0.89 9.57 -6.82
C ASP A 313 -0.21 9.96 -5.48
N VAL A 314 0.84 9.24 -5.08
CA VAL A 314 1.65 9.52 -3.88
C VAL A 314 2.30 10.90 -3.92
N VAL A 315 2.96 11.23 -5.04
CA VAL A 315 3.59 12.54 -5.23
C VAL A 315 2.53 13.64 -5.32
N SER A 316 1.39 13.39 -5.96
CA SER A 316 0.32 14.38 -6.03
C SER A 316 -0.15 14.82 -4.65
N ARG A 317 -0.30 13.88 -3.70
CA ARG A 317 -0.67 14.21 -2.32
C ARG A 317 0.41 14.98 -1.57
N MET A 318 1.68 14.64 -1.78
CA MET A 318 2.81 15.40 -1.20
C MET A 318 2.81 16.84 -1.69
N VAL A 319 2.65 17.04 -2.99
CA VAL A 319 2.59 18.36 -3.60
C VAL A 319 1.35 19.12 -3.13
N GLY A 320 0.18 18.47 -3.08
CA GLY A 320 -1.03 19.09 -2.52
C GLY A 320 -0.85 19.52 -1.07
N SER A 321 -0.17 18.70 -0.25
CA SER A 321 0.17 19.04 1.13
C SER A 321 1.12 20.26 1.21
N ALA A 322 2.13 20.33 0.34
CA ALA A 322 3.02 21.49 0.24
C ALA A 322 2.30 22.77 -0.23
N GLU A 323 1.37 22.63 -1.17
CA GLU A 323 0.50 23.71 -1.66
C GLU A 323 -0.63 24.09 -0.67
N ARG A 324 -0.86 23.25 0.36
CA ARG A 324 -2.02 23.33 1.26
C ARG A 324 -3.35 23.37 0.49
N SER A 325 -3.44 22.55 -0.55
CA SER A 325 -4.62 22.41 -1.41
C SER A 325 -5.35 21.09 -1.11
N THR A 326 -6.59 20.99 -1.57
CA THR A 326 -7.42 19.78 -1.39
C THR A 326 -6.88 18.55 -2.15
N ALA A 327 -5.85 18.73 -2.99
CA ALA A 327 -5.18 17.65 -3.71
C ALA A 327 -4.26 16.79 -2.80
N ASP A 328 -4.14 17.14 -1.53
CA ASP A 328 -3.44 16.38 -0.49
C ASP A 328 -4.13 15.05 -0.12
N GLY A 329 -5.35 14.84 -0.61
CA GLY A 329 -6.20 13.68 -0.37
C GLY A 329 -7.55 14.03 0.26
N GLU A 330 -7.74 15.29 0.67
CA GLU A 330 -9.01 15.78 1.21
C GLU A 330 -10.15 15.69 0.18
N TYR A 331 -9.87 15.99 -1.09
CA TYR A 331 -10.86 15.92 -2.17
C TYR A 331 -11.58 14.55 -2.22
N GLU A 332 -10.88 13.47 -1.90
CA GLU A 332 -11.44 12.12 -1.97
C GLU A 332 -12.29 11.73 -0.75
N ILE A 333 -12.06 12.36 0.41
CA ILE A 333 -12.66 11.91 1.68
C ILE A 333 -13.59 12.95 2.33
N ALA A 334 -13.55 14.20 1.88
CA ALA A 334 -14.28 15.29 2.50
C ALA A 334 -15.79 15.04 2.52
N ARG A 335 -16.33 14.93 3.73
CA ARG A 335 -17.76 14.62 3.99
C ARG A 335 -18.72 15.72 3.56
N ASN A 336 -18.21 16.94 3.35
CA ASN A 336 -19.01 18.15 3.09
C ASN A 336 -18.85 18.73 1.68
N LEU A 337 -18.24 18.01 0.73
CA LEU A 337 -18.14 18.50 -0.66
C LEU A 337 -19.50 18.86 -1.27
N GLU A 338 -20.57 18.18 -0.85
CA GLU A 338 -21.94 18.42 -1.31
C GLU A 338 -22.62 19.65 -0.67
N THR A 339 -22.25 20.05 0.57
CA THR A 339 -22.96 21.08 1.33
C THR A 339 -22.19 22.39 1.51
N LYS A 340 -20.85 22.34 1.47
CA LYS A 340 -19.98 23.52 1.57
C LYS A 340 -18.76 23.25 0.70
N GLY A 341 -18.81 23.68 -0.57
CA GLY A 341 -17.67 23.55 -1.48
C GLY A 341 -16.38 23.95 -0.77
N VAL A 342 -15.46 23.00 -0.66
CA VAL A 342 -14.17 23.19 0.02
C VAL A 342 -13.41 24.24 -0.81
N ARG A 343 -12.91 25.29 -0.13
CA ARG A 343 -12.10 26.33 -0.76
C ARG A 343 -10.65 26.11 -0.33
N ASP A 344 -9.73 26.21 -1.27
CA ASP A 344 -8.29 26.11 -1.01
C ASP A 344 -7.90 26.98 0.21
N GLY A 345 -7.24 26.35 1.19
CA GLY A 345 -6.66 27.03 2.35
C GLY A 345 -7.61 27.58 3.43
N ARG A 346 -8.94 27.36 3.38
CA ARG A 346 -9.85 27.75 4.49
C ARG A 346 -10.90 26.69 4.81
N GLY A 347 -10.88 26.19 6.05
CA GLY A 347 -11.86 25.23 6.59
C GLY A 347 -11.61 23.76 6.23
N ALA A 348 -10.52 23.50 5.49
CA ALA A 348 -10.06 22.19 5.11
C ALA A 348 -9.25 21.52 6.24
N THR A 349 -9.48 20.23 6.49
CA THR A 349 -8.67 19.44 7.44
C THR A 349 -7.53 18.79 6.65
N PRO A 350 -6.26 19.21 6.80
CA PRO A 350 -5.19 18.67 5.99
C PRO A 350 -4.95 17.18 6.26
N ILE A 351 -4.70 16.41 5.20
CA ILE A 351 -4.29 15.02 5.34
C ILE A 351 -2.89 14.98 5.92
N ARG A 352 -2.75 14.29 7.05
CA ARG A 352 -1.44 14.09 7.72
C ARG A 352 -0.96 12.66 7.65
N PHE A 353 -1.87 11.70 7.56
CA PHE A 353 -1.54 10.29 7.63
C PHE A 353 -2.37 9.45 6.67
N GLY A 354 -1.71 8.67 5.81
CA GLY A 354 -2.33 7.77 4.87
C GLY A 354 -2.05 6.31 5.21
N LEU A 355 -3.08 5.45 5.11
CA LEU A 355 -2.96 3.99 5.15
C LEU A 355 -3.49 3.41 3.84
N SER A 356 -2.67 2.61 3.16
CA SER A 356 -3.04 1.94 1.92
C SER A 356 -2.85 0.43 2.01
N GLY A 357 -3.96 -0.31 2.05
CA GLY A 357 -4.00 -1.78 2.03
C GLY A 357 -3.69 -2.32 0.64
N CYS A 358 -2.55 -2.99 0.48
CA CYS A 358 -2.03 -3.44 -0.81
C CYS A 358 -1.28 -4.78 -0.71
N HIS A 359 -0.33 -5.04 -1.61
CA HIS A 359 0.27 -6.36 -1.87
C HIS A 359 1.79 -6.32 -1.83
N ASP A 360 2.41 -7.49 -1.78
CA ASP A 360 3.86 -7.66 -1.96
C ASP A 360 4.31 -7.09 -3.30
N THR A 361 3.57 -7.36 -4.38
CA THR A 361 3.84 -6.84 -5.71
C THR A 361 3.85 -5.31 -5.74
N THR A 362 3.00 -4.67 -4.95
CA THR A 362 2.99 -3.20 -4.78
C THR A 362 4.29 -2.72 -4.15
N LEU A 363 4.68 -3.30 -3.00
CA LEU A 363 5.83 -2.82 -2.25
C LEU A 363 7.12 -3.03 -3.04
N ALA A 364 7.27 -4.22 -3.64
CA ALA A 364 8.40 -4.52 -4.50
C ALA A 364 8.44 -3.61 -5.72
N ALA A 365 7.33 -3.42 -6.43
CA ALA A 365 7.30 -2.54 -7.60
C ALA A 365 7.69 -1.10 -7.26
N VAL A 366 7.19 -0.55 -6.14
CA VAL A 366 7.53 0.81 -5.68
C VAL A 366 9.02 0.92 -5.37
N LEU A 367 9.54 0.07 -4.49
CA LEU A 367 10.94 0.13 -4.05
C LEU A 367 11.92 -0.15 -5.21
N MET A 368 11.60 -1.10 -6.08
CA MET A 368 12.42 -1.40 -7.27
C MET A 368 12.42 -0.23 -8.24
N SER A 369 11.26 0.39 -8.50
CA SER A 369 11.13 1.54 -9.42
C SER A 369 11.87 2.79 -8.95
N LEU A 370 12.01 2.93 -7.63
CA LEU A 370 12.78 4.00 -6.99
C LEU A 370 14.27 3.65 -6.81
N GLY A 371 14.71 2.45 -7.21
CA GLY A 371 16.08 2.00 -6.97
C GLY A 371 16.42 1.82 -5.48
N ALA A 372 15.42 1.72 -4.61
CA ALA A 372 15.55 1.71 -3.15
C ALA A 372 15.32 0.31 -2.54
N TYR A 373 15.21 -0.74 -3.37
CA TYR A 373 14.96 -2.10 -2.89
C TYR A 373 16.21 -2.68 -2.22
N PRO A 374 16.16 -3.05 -0.92
CA PRO A 374 17.37 -3.34 -0.14
C PRO A 374 17.98 -4.74 -0.36
N GLY A 375 17.43 -5.57 -1.26
CA GLY A 375 17.98 -6.91 -1.50
C GLY A 375 17.27 -7.74 -2.56
N ASP A 376 17.24 -9.05 -2.34
CA ASP A 376 16.75 -10.09 -3.25
C ASP A 376 15.65 -10.97 -2.62
N LYS A 377 15.15 -10.57 -1.45
CA LYS A 377 14.10 -11.30 -0.72
C LYS A 377 12.74 -10.80 -1.09
N TRP A 378 11.75 -11.69 -1.09
CA TRP A 378 10.34 -11.33 -1.30
C TRP A 378 9.80 -10.50 -0.12
N PRO A 379 8.92 -9.50 -0.33
CA PRO A 379 8.34 -8.76 0.78
C PRO A 379 7.56 -9.67 1.75
N PRO A 380 7.86 -9.72 3.06
CA PRO A 380 7.19 -10.61 4.00
C PRO A 380 5.75 -10.18 4.32
N TYR A 381 4.91 -11.04 4.90
CA TYR A 381 3.55 -10.67 5.32
C TYR A 381 3.62 -9.51 6.31
N THR A 382 2.66 -8.59 6.21
CA THR A 382 2.60 -7.39 7.07
C THR A 382 3.81 -6.46 6.90
N SER A 383 4.58 -6.61 5.81
CA SER A 383 5.58 -5.61 5.44
C SER A 383 4.93 -4.29 5.06
N HIS A 384 5.66 -3.18 5.25
CA HIS A 384 5.16 -1.85 4.92
C HIS A 384 6.26 -0.93 4.39
N ILE A 385 5.87 0.04 3.58
CA ILE A 385 6.68 1.22 3.24
C ILE A 385 6.06 2.42 3.94
N ALA A 386 6.85 3.18 4.69
CA ALA A 386 6.50 4.52 5.10
C ALA A 386 7.18 5.53 4.18
N ILE A 387 6.39 6.37 3.53
CA ILE A 387 6.87 7.49 2.73
C ILE A 387 6.53 8.77 3.48
N GLU A 388 7.56 9.42 4.02
CA GLU A 388 7.44 10.54 4.96
C GLU A 388 7.89 11.83 4.28
N MET A 389 7.10 12.89 4.38
CA MET A 389 7.43 14.22 3.88
C MET A 389 7.68 15.18 5.04
N PHE A 390 8.76 15.95 4.94
CA PHE A 390 9.23 16.91 5.93
C PHE A 390 9.33 18.29 5.31
N ARG A 391 9.30 19.32 6.15
CA ARG A 391 9.62 20.71 5.79
C ARG A 391 10.77 21.18 6.66
N LYS A 392 11.74 21.88 6.08
CA LYS A 392 12.80 22.54 6.85
C LYS A 392 12.16 23.55 7.80
N ALA A 393 12.51 23.49 9.08
CA ALA A 393 12.08 24.49 10.05
C ALA A 393 12.81 25.81 9.75
N ASP A 394 12.06 26.89 9.62
CA ASP A 394 12.64 28.23 9.59
C ASP A 394 13.35 28.46 10.96
N VAL A 395 14.67 28.72 10.96
CA VAL A 395 15.47 28.81 12.19
C VAL A 395 15.07 30.06 13.01
N ALA A 396 14.29 29.87 14.09
CA ALA A 396 14.56 30.25 15.49
C ALA A 396 13.27 30.47 16.35
N PRO A 397 13.31 30.32 17.70
CA PRO A 397 14.05 29.36 18.52
C PRO A 397 13.08 28.44 19.33
N ALA A 398 13.68 27.45 20.00
CA ALA A 398 13.05 26.48 20.89
C ALA A 398 11.94 27.03 21.79
N VAL A 399 10.75 26.43 21.69
CA VAL A 399 9.85 26.25 22.84
C VAL A 399 9.50 24.77 22.91
N GLN A 400 10.05 24.13 23.93
CA GLN A 400 9.62 22.82 24.38
C GLN A 400 8.11 22.84 24.64
N GLY A 401 7.40 21.87 24.06
CA GLY A 401 6.08 21.46 24.51
C GLY A 401 4.96 22.48 24.31
N LYS A 402 4.28 22.38 23.17
CA LYS A 402 2.80 22.41 23.10
C LYS A 402 2.35 21.99 21.72
N SER A 403 1.51 20.96 21.70
CA SER A 403 0.75 20.48 20.56
C SER A 403 0.10 21.66 19.83
N THR A 404 0.49 21.92 18.58
CA THR A 404 -0.21 22.86 17.68
C THR A 404 -1.47 22.18 17.13
N ILE A 405 -2.41 21.92 18.04
CA ILE A 405 -3.81 21.69 17.72
C ILE A 405 -4.48 23.07 17.77
N PRO A 406 -5.05 23.59 16.67
CA PRO A 406 -6.06 24.63 16.78
C PRO A 406 -7.24 24.01 17.56
N PRO A 407 -7.73 24.63 18.65
CA PRO A 407 -8.95 24.18 19.27
C PRO A 407 -10.08 24.26 18.23
N THR A 408 -10.81 23.16 18.10
CA THR A 408 -12.12 23.09 17.47
C THR A 408 -13.00 24.24 17.95
N GLU A 409 -13.51 25.03 16.99
CA GLU A 409 -14.43 26.14 17.24
C GLU A 409 -15.66 25.65 18.02
N SER A 410 -15.76 26.11 19.26
CA SER A 410 -17.01 26.11 20.01
C SER A 410 -17.96 27.13 19.37
N SER A 411 -19.10 26.67 18.90
CA SER A 411 -20.23 27.48 18.48
C SER A 411 -20.69 28.43 19.60
N ALA A 412 -20.45 29.73 19.42
CA ALA A 412 -21.16 30.78 20.14
C ALA A 412 -21.61 31.85 19.13
N ALA A 413 -22.92 31.97 18.99
CA ALA A 413 -23.57 32.94 18.12
C ALA A 413 -23.32 34.38 18.60
N GLY A 414 -22.76 35.21 17.73
CA GLY A 414 -22.67 36.66 17.89
C GLY A 414 -23.08 37.35 16.60
N LYS A 415 -24.28 37.94 16.57
CA LYS A 415 -24.75 38.78 15.48
C LYS A 415 -23.96 40.09 15.46
N SER A 416 -23.44 40.49 14.31
CA SER A 416 -23.15 41.89 14.02
C SER A 416 -23.28 42.19 12.53
N THR A 417 -23.81 43.36 12.25
CA THR A 417 -24.48 43.81 11.03
C THR A 417 -23.54 44.52 10.05
N SER A 418 -23.77 44.26 8.76
CA SER A 418 -23.64 45.16 7.59
C SER A 418 -22.38 46.00 7.37
N SER A 419 -21.77 45.82 6.19
CA SER A 419 -21.39 46.96 5.33
C SER A 419 -21.32 46.51 3.87
N TRP A 420 -22.19 47.08 3.01
CA TRP A 420 -22.39 46.68 1.61
C TRP A 420 -21.52 47.45 0.60
N PHE A 421 -20.52 48.22 1.04
CA PHE A 421 -19.85 49.23 0.19
C PHE A 421 -18.39 48.91 -0.22
N ALA A 422 -17.90 47.68 -0.08
CA ALA A 422 -16.52 47.32 -0.46
C ALA A 422 -16.38 46.59 -1.81
N SER A 423 -17.42 46.50 -2.64
CA SER A 423 -17.42 45.63 -3.84
C SER A 423 -17.13 46.28 -5.19
N LEU A 424 -16.70 47.55 -5.26
CA LEU A 424 -16.58 48.25 -6.55
C LEU A 424 -15.16 48.48 -7.10
N PHE A 425 -14.09 48.10 -6.39
CA PHE A 425 -12.73 48.19 -6.93
C PHE A 425 -11.82 47.04 -6.46
N SER A 426 -11.83 45.92 -7.18
CA SER A 426 -10.68 45.01 -7.24
C SER A 426 -10.66 44.26 -8.56
N TRP A 427 -9.69 44.61 -9.40
CA TRP A 427 -9.43 44.05 -10.71
C TRP A 427 -8.50 42.83 -10.58
N LYS A 428 -8.94 41.69 -11.11
CA LYS A 428 -8.19 40.44 -11.41
C LYS A 428 -7.35 39.84 -10.27
N SER A 429 -8.01 39.21 -9.31
CA SER A 429 -7.53 37.94 -8.76
C SER A 429 -8.05 36.80 -9.66
N SER A 430 -7.19 35.85 -10.03
CA SER A 430 -7.59 34.63 -10.72
C SER A 430 -8.73 33.93 -9.96
N PRO A 431 -9.70 33.29 -10.63
CA PRO A 431 -10.78 32.60 -9.92
C PRO A 431 -10.17 31.48 -9.08
N GLU A 432 -10.34 31.56 -7.75
CA GLU A 432 -10.07 30.44 -6.83
C GLU A 432 -10.75 29.20 -7.40
N ALA A 433 -9.97 28.20 -7.80
CA ALA A 433 -10.45 27.01 -8.47
C ALA A 433 -11.33 26.22 -7.51
N LYS A 434 -12.65 26.28 -7.69
CA LYS A 434 -13.57 25.50 -6.87
C LYS A 434 -13.40 24.02 -7.18
N THR A 435 -13.16 23.21 -6.15
CA THR A 435 -13.24 21.75 -6.26
C THR A 435 -14.68 21.34 -6.57
N ALA A 436 -14.87 20.47 -7.57
CA ALA A 436 -16.19 19.93 -7.91
C ALA A 436 -16.15 18.40 -7.94
N ALA A 437 -17.23 17.76 -7.49
CA ALA A 437 -17.36 16.31 -7.53
C ALA A 437 -17.22 15.79 -8.99
N GLY A 438 -16.45 14.74 -9.18
CA GLY A 438 -16.20 14.12 -10.49
C GLY A 438 -15.12 14.79 -11.35
N LEU A 439 -14.50 15.90 -10.90
CA LEU A 439 -13.36 16.54 -11.56
C LEU A 439 -12.08 16.37 -10.72
N PRO A 440 -10.91 16.18 -11.34
CA PRO A 440 -9.66 16.09 -10.58
C PRO A 440 -9.43 17.36 -9.76
N PRO A 441 -8.86 17.27 -8.54
CA PRO A 441 -8.57 18.44 -7.74
C PRO A 441 -7.55 19.35 -8.45
N PRO A 442 -7.65 20.68 -8.30
CA PRO A 442 -6.66 21.61 -8.84
C PRO A 442 -5.31 21.41 -8.12
N GLY A 443 -4.21 21.71 -8.80
CA GLY A 443 -2.86 21.65 -8.22
C GLY A 443 -1.80 21.21 -9.22
N ILE A 444 -0.53 21.37 -8.84
CA ILE A 444 0.60 21.05 -9.73
C ILE A 444 1.10 19.60 -9.57
N GLY A 445 0.50 18.82 -8.66
CA GLY A 445 0.95 17.48 -8.30
C GLY A 445 1.11 16.53 -9.49
N ARG A 446 0.17 16.57 -10.44
CA ARG A 446 0.16 15.75 -11.66
C ARG A 446 0.80 16.42 -12.88
N LYS A 447 1.18 17.69 -12.79
CA LYS A 447 1.94 18.40 -13.83
C LYS A 447 3.38 17.88 -13.83
N ARG A 448 3.98 17.63 -15.00
CA ARG A 448 5.36 17.09 -15.07
C ARG A 448 6.34 18.14 -14.57
N THR A 449 7.42 17.68 -13.96
CA THR A 449 8.52 18.53 -13.48
C THR A 449 9.09 19.44 -14.57
N GLU A 450 9.21 18.94 -15.81
CA GLU A 450 9.69 19.71 -16.97
C GLU A 450 8.76 20.87 -17.37
N ASP A 451 7.47 20.77 -17.03
CA ASP A 451 6.45 21.77 -17.36
C ASP A 451 6.25 22.80 -16.23
N LEU A 452 6.88 22.61 -15.07
CA LEU A 452 6.74 23.53 -13.93
C LEU A 452 7.47 24.85 -14.18
N SER A 453 6.75 25.97 -14.01
CA SER A 453 7.32 27.30 -13.93
C SER A 453 8.19 27.48 -12.69
N VAL A 454 9.03 28.51 -12.66
CA VAL A 454 9.88 28.82 -11.49
C VAL A 454 9.03 28.99 -10.22
N ALA A 455 7.96 29.80 -10.31
CA ALA A 455 7.06 30.03 -9.18
C ALA A 455 6.33 28.76 -8.69
N GLU A 456 6.11 27.76 -9.56
CA GLU A 456 5.54 26.47 -9.15
C GLU A 456 6.59 25.57 -8.48
N LYS A 457 7.85 25.62 -8.92
CA LYS A 457 8.97 24.92 -8.26
C LYS A 457 9.21 25.46 -6.85
N ASP A 458 9.12 26.77 -6.67
CA ASP A 458 9.29 27.42 -5.36
C ASP A 458 8.25 26.94 -4.32
N ARG A 459 7.07 26.45 -4.75
CA ARG A 459 6.03 25.93 -3.83
C ARG A 459 6.40 24.62 -3.14
N ILE A 460 7.29 23.84 -3.76
CA ILE A 460 7.74 22.55 -3.25
C ILE A 460 9.18 22.60 -2.74
N ASP A 461 9.79 23.79 -2.75
CA ASP A 461 11.12 24.01 -2.19
C ASP A 461 11.10 23.95 -0.65
N GLY A 462 12.22 23.55 -0.05
CA GLY A 462 12.34 23.37 1.40
C GLY A 462 11.61 22.14 1.96
N TYR A 463 11.04 21.29 1.11
CA TYR A 463 10.44 20.00 1.49
C TYR A 463 11.37 18.83 1.16
N TYR A 464 11.34 17.81 2.02
CA TYR A 464 12.14 16.61 1.90
C TYR A 464 11.30 15.36 2.04
N VAL A 465 11.72 14.27 1.41
CA VAL A 465 11.05 12.97 1.40
C VAL A 465 12.02 11.90 1.87
N ARG A 466 11.55 11.04 2.78
CA ARG A 466 12.27 9.84 3.21
C ARG A 466 11.42 8.60 3.04
N LEU A 467 12.06 7.49 2.70
CA LEU A 467 11.44 6.17 2.68
C LEU A 467 11.98 5.30 3.82
N ARG A 468 11.07 4.57 4.47
CA ARG A 468 11.42 3.44 5.32
C ARG A 468 10.70 2.19 4.83
N TYR A 469 11.41 1.08 4.72
CA TYR A 469 10.84 -0.23 4.44
C TYR A 469 11.02 -1.12 5.66
N ASN A 470 9.90 -1.61 6.22
CA ASN A 470 9.90 -2.41 7.44
C ASN A 470 10.66 -1.76 8.60
N ASP A 471 10.46 -0.45 8.77
CA ASP A 471 11.08 0.38 9.79
C ASP A 471 12.59 0.67 9.61
N GLU A 472 13.18 0.27 8.49
CA GLU A 472 14.57 0.59 8.14
C GLU A 472 14.61 1.62 7.00
N VAL A 473 15.51 2.60 7.09
CA VAL A 473 15.65 3.65 6.06
C VAL A 473 16.17 3.04 4.76
N VAL A 474 15.55 3.42 3.64
CA VAL A 474 16.00 3.05 2.29
C VAL A 474 16.17 4.30 1.45
N THR A 475 17.24 4.34 0.65
CA THR A 475 17.62 5.53 -0.13
C THR A 475 17.28 5.34 -1.60
N VAL A 476 16.62 6.35 -2.18
CA VAL A 476 16.36 6.43 -3.62
C VAL A 476 17.65 6.82 -4.34
N SER A 477 18.07 6.03 -5.33
CA SER A 477 19.40 6.16 -5.94
C SER A 477 19.72 7.56 -6.49
N GLY A 478 18.78 8.18 -7.20
CA GLY A 478 18.95 9.51 -7.81
C GLY A 478 18.95 10.66 -6.82
N CYS A 479 18.54 10.43 -5.56
CA CYS A 479 18.57 11.44 -4.52
C CYS A 479 19.99 11.66 -3.95
N LYS A 480 20.90 10.70 -4.14
CA LYS A 480 22.31 10.80 -3.69
C LYS A 480 23.12 11.86 -4.45
N THR A 481 22.64 12.29 -5.61
CA THR A 481 23.28 13.37 -6.38
C THR A 481 23.30 14.66 -5.54
N PRO A 482 24.44 15.39 -5.50
CA PRO A 482 24.51 16.68 -4.82
C PRO A 482 23.39 17.63 -5.25
N GLY A 483 22.73 18.27 -4.27
CA GLY A 483 21.56 19.14 -4.49
C GLY A 483 20.20 18.43 -4.52
N ASN A 484 20.17 17.09 -4.62
CA ASN A 484 18.92 16.31 -4.61
C ASN A 484 18.52 15.80 -3.22
N HIS A 485 19.29 16.12 -2.17
CA HIS A 485 19.04 15.68 -0.80
C HIS A 485 19.36 16.77 0.23
N LEU A 486 18.94 16.55 1.48
CA LEU A 486 19.36 17.36 2.62
C LEU A 486 20.87 17.28 2.79
N GLU A 487 21.54 18.44 2.93
CA GLU A 487 22.99 18.48 3.11
C GLU A 487 23.45 17.58 4.28
N GLY A 488 24.44 16.72 3.99
CA GLY A 488 24.97 15.75 4.96
C GLY A 488 24.11 14.51 5.20
N ASN A 489 22.94 14.38 4.57
CA ASN A 489 22.07 13.22 4.75
C ASN A 489 21.34 12.81 3.45
N GLU A 490 21.91 11.83 2.74
CA GLU A 490 21.37 11.27 1.49
C GLU A 490 20.01 10.55 1.65
N SER A 491 19.55 10.26 2.88
CA SER A 491 18.26 9.60 3.11
C SER A 491 17.05 10.52 2.95
N PHE A 492 17.26 11.84 2.98
CA PHE A 492 16.22 12.84 2.78
C PHE A 492 16.34 13.44 1.38
N CYS A 493 15.58 12.92 0.42
CA CYS A 493 15.50 13.47 -0.93
C CYS A 493 14.77 14.82 -0.93
N THR A 494 15.16 15.81 -1.72
CA THR A 494 14.30 16.99 -1.90
C THR A 494 12.99 16.57 -2.57
N LEU A 495 11.86 17.19 -2.21
CA LEU A 495 10.57 16.88 -2.84
C LEU A 495 10.63 17.13 -4.36
N ALA A 496 11.37 18.14 -4.79
CA ALA A 496 11.63 18.42 -6.21
C ALA A 496 12.35 17.25 -6.92
N ALA A 497 13.43 16.72 -6.33
CA ALA A 497 14.16 15.59 -6.91
C ALA A 497 13.33 14.30 -6.89
N PHE A 498 12.64 14.03 -5.79
CA PHE A 498 11.76 12.86 -5.67
C PHE A 498 10.63 12.90 -6.73
N LYS A 499 9.99 14.06 -6.89
CA LYS A 499 9.00 14.29 -7.94
C LYS A 499 9.59 14.11 -9.34
N ALA A 500 10.78 14.65 -9.62
CA ALA A 500 11.44 14.51 -10.91
C ALA A 500 11.73 13.05 -11.28
N ILE A 501 12.18 12.24 -10.31
CA ILE A 501 12.44 10.81 -10.49
C ILE A 501 11.12 10.07 -10.76
N VAL A 502 10.08 10.32 -9.95
CA VAL A 502 8.77 9.69 -10.13
C VAL A 502 8.14 10.08 -11.46
N ASP A 503 8.17 11.36 -11.82
CA ASP A 503 7.65 11.89 -13.08
C ASP A 503 8.33 11.29 -14.31
N LYS A 504 9.44 10.55 -14.21
CA LYS A 504 9.96 9.82 -15.38
C LYS A 504 9.14 8.59 -15.72
N PHE A 505 8.44 8.01 -14.76
CA PHE A 505 7.66 6.78 -14.96
C PHE A 505 6.20 6.92 -14.51
N VAL A 506 5.67 8.12 -14.27
CA VAL A 506 4.20 8.31 -14.23
C VAL A 506 3.67 8.17 -15.67
N PRO A 507 2.55 7.48 -15.95
CA PRO A 507 1.93 7.45 -17.28
C PRO A 507 1.30 8.82 -17.62
N ARG A 508 1.35 9.24 -18.89
CA ARG A 508 0.59 10.40 -19.39
C ARG A 508 -0.87 10.02 -19.55
N ASN A 509 -1.12 8.87 -20.16
CA ASN A 509 -2.45 8.28 -20.27
C ASN A 509 -2.30 6.75 -20.23
N TRP A 510 -2.51 6.20 -19.05
CA TRP A 510 -2.30 4.77 -18.80
C TRP A 510 -3.14 3.88 -19.73
N LYS A 511 -4.40 4.24 -20.02
CA LYS A 511 -5.27 3.47 -20.92
C LYS A 511 -4.74 3.44 -22.35
N ALA A 512 -4.27 4.59 -22.86
CA ALA A 512 -3.66 4.68 -24.19
C ALA A 512 -2.33 3.91 -24.25
N GLU A 513 -1.47 4.07 -23.24
CA GLU A 513 -0.17 3.38 -23.17
C GLU A 513 -0.34 1.85 -22.99
N CYS A 514 -1.39 1.39 -22.31
CA CYS A 514 -1.76 -0.03 -22.22
C CYS A 514 -2.32 -0.61 -23.52
N ALA A 515 -2.80 0.23 -24.44
CA ALA A 515 -3.35 -0.18 -25.73
C ALA A 515 -2.28 -0.32 -26.83
N VAL A 516 -1.02 0.04 -26.53
CA VAL A 516 0.13 -0.13 -27.42
C VAL A 516 0.29 -1.59 -27.86
N SER A 517 0.83 -1.78 -29.08
CA SER A 517 0.94 -3.09 -29.71
C SER A 517 1.79 -4.07 -28.88
N ILE A 518 1.26 -5.26 -28.64
CA ILE A 518 2.00 -6.36 -28.00
C ILE A 518 3.15 -6.89 -28.85
N LYS A 519 3.27 -6.46 -30.12
CA LYS A 519 4.37 -6.82 -31.02
C LYS A 519 5.63 -5.98 -30.82
N GLU A 520 5.54 -4.87 -30.08
CA GLU A 520 6.71 -4.07 -29.76
C GLU A 520 7.66 -4.84 -28.83
N PRO A 521 8.99 -4.66 -28.95
CA PRO A 521 9.96 -5.35 -28.10
C PRO A 521 9.62 -5.21 -26.61
N ALA A 522 9.66 -6.30 -25.86
CA ALA A 522 9.38 -6.27 -24.42
C ALA A 522 10.55 -5.78 -23.58
N PHE A 523 11.77 -5.90 -24.12
CA PHE A 523 12.99 -5.44 -23.48
C PHE A 523 13.46 -4.15 -24.13
N PRO A 524 13.89 -3.14 -23.35
CA PRO A 524 14.46 -1.94 -23.91
C PRO A 524 15.80 -2.27 -24.59
N ALA A 525 16.15 -1.52 -25.64
CA ALA A 525 17.40 -1.72 -26.39
C ALA A 525 18.66 -1.52 -25.52
N LYS A 526 18.54 -0.77 -24.43
CA LYS A 526 19.57 -0.59 -23.39
C LYS A 526 18.87 -0.61 -22.03
N PRO A 527 19.54 -1.09 -20.96
CA PRO A 527 18.97 -1.02 -19.61
C PRO A 527 18.58 0.41 -19.24
N GLU A 528 17.36 0.58 -18.73
CA GLU A 528 16.84 1.85 -18.23
C GLU A 528 16.81 1.80 -16.70
N PRO A 529 17.91 2.14 -16.01
CA PRO A 529 18.03 1.93 -14.57
C PRO A 529 16.96 2.70 -13.80
N ALA A 530 16.45 2.05 -12.75
CA ALA A 530 15.46 2.63 -11.84
C ALA A 530 16.06 3.66 -10.88
N GLY A 531 15.22 4.55 -10.37
CA GLY A 531 15.58 5.52 -9.33
C GLY A 531 16.29 6.79 -9.80
N TYR A 532 16.41 7.06 -11.10
CA TYR A 532 17.13 8.24 -11.64
C TYR A 532 16.25 9.20 -12.41
#